data_AF-A0A382EKQ4-F1
#
_entry.id   AF-A0A382EKQ4-F1
#
_cell.length_a   1.000
_cell.length_b   1.000
_cell.length_c   1.000
_cell.angle_alpha   90.00
_cell.angle_beta   90.00
_cell.angle_gamma   90.00
#
_symmetry.space_group_name_H-M   'P 1'
#
loop_
_entity.id
_entity.type
_entity.pdbx_description
1 polymer ?
#
loop_
_entity_poly.entity_id
_entity_poly.type
_entity_poly.pdbx_seq_one_letter_code
_entity_poly.pdbx_strand_id
1 'polypeptide(L)' 'MSFKLHSLVAVLLLTGCGDSTTAPPTPPTPPTPVATSVTVSPTSLLFASLGDSQQLSATVKDQNGATMASATVTWTT' A
#
# COMPACT_ATOMS: atom_id res chain seq x y z
N MET A 1 6.76 -79.08 9.68
CA MET A 1 5.73 -78.24 10.34
C MET A 1 6.13 -76.78 10.17
N SER A 2 5.42 -76.06 9.31
CA SER A 2 5.74 -74.69 8.88
C SER A 2 5.26 -73.67 9.92
N PHE A 3 6.19 -72.97 10.60
CA PHE A 3 5.84 -71.89 11.53
C PHE A 3 5.72 -70.58 10.76
N LYS A 4 4.48 -70.11 10.60
CA LYS A 4 4.11 -68.91 9.86
C LYS A 4 4.63 -67.64 10.56
N LEU A 5 5.36 -66.85 9.79
CA LEU A 5 5.77 -65.46 10.01
C LEU A 5 4.53 -64.55 10.18
N HIS A 6 4.23 -64.11 11.40
CA HIS A 6 3.18 -63.11 11.66
C HIS A 6 3.81 -61.76 12.04
N SER A 7 4.08 -61.01 10.97
CA SER A 7 4.28 -59.57 10.81
C SER A 7 4.22 -58.65 12.04
N LEU A 8 5.38 -58.04 12.31
CA LEU A 8 5.70 -56.63 12.62
C LEU A 8 4.55 -55.64 13.00
N VAL A 9 4.80 -54.95 14.11
CA VAL A 9 4.25 -53.69 14.68
C VAL A 9 3.91 -52.58 13.67
N ALA A 10 2.83 -51.79 13.93
CA ALA A 10 2.76 -50.31 13.88
C ALA A 10 1.30 -49.84 14.09
N VAL A 11 0.95 -49.34 15.28
CA VAL A 11 0.89 -47.91 15.68
C VAL A 11 -0.22 -47.11 14.99
N LEU A 12 -1.15 -46.71 15.87
CA LEU A 12 -2.31 -45.81 15.77
C LEU A 12 -2.25 -44.75 14.66
N LEU A 13 -3.14 -44.83 13.66
CA LEU A 13 -3.43 -43.73 12.75
C LEU A 13 -4.44 -42.79 13.41
N LEU A 14 -3.96 -41.72 14.04
CA LEU A 14 -4.81 -40.58 14.36
C LEU A 14 -5.25 -39.93 13.04
N THR A 15 -6.49 -40.19 12.62
CA THR A 15 -7.17 -39.40 11.60
C THR A 15 -7.50 -38.03 12.19
N GLY A 16 -6.52 -37.14 12.20
CA GLY A 16 -6.73 -35.72 12.45
C GLY A 16 -7.53 -35.11 11.30
N CYS A 17 -8.65 -34.47 11.62
CA CYS A 17 -9.40 -33.64 10.71
C CYS A 17 -8.49 -32.50 10.24
N GLY A 18 -7.94 -32.61 9.04
CA GLY A 18 -7.32 -31.48 8.38
C GLY A 18 -8.44 -30.59 7.88
N ASP A 19 -8.96 -29.70 8.74
CA ASP A 19 -9.86 -28.63 8.34
C ASP A 19 -9.10 -27.76 7.32
N SER A 20 -9.23 -28.13 6.05
CA SER A 20 -8.53 -27.53 4.92
C SER A 20 -9.25 -26.24 4.52
N THR A 21 -9.42 -25.34 5.49
CA THR A 21 -10.09 -24.05 5.31
C THR A 21 -9.30 -22.96 6.01
N THR A 22 -7.98 -23.00 5.92
CA THR A 22 -7.19 -21.80 6.20
C THR A 22 -6.99 -21.07 4.88
N ALA A 23 -7.91 -20.13 4.59
CA ALA A 23 -7.64 -19.15 3.56
C ALA A 23 -6.28 -18.48 3.87
N PRO A 24 -5.42 -18.25 2.86
CA PRO A 24 -4.16 -17.54 3.09
C PRO A 24 -4.44 -16.21 3.82
N PRO A 25 -3.63 -15.82 4.82
CA PRO A 25 -3.80 -14.53 5.48
C PRO A 25 -3.80 -13.43 4.41
N THR A 26 -4.87 -12.65 4.37
CA THR A 26 -4.98 -11.54 3.42
C THR A 26 -3.96 -10.48 3.81
N PRO A 27 -3.16 -9.94 2.88
CA PRO A 27 -2.25 -8.85 3.18
C PRO A 27 -3.00 -7.67 3.81
N PRO A 28 -2.39 -6.95 4.78
CA PRO A 28 -3.01 -5.77 5.37
C PRO A 28 -3.28 -4.73 4.29
N THR A 29 -4.44 -4.07 4.36
CA THR A 29 -4.78 -2.97 3.47
C THR A 29 -3.85 -1.79 3.75
N PRO A 30 -3.19 -1.21 2.72
CA PRO A 30 -2.40 0.00 2.88
C PRO A 30 -3.27 1.16 3.39
N PRO A 31 -2.70 2.09 4.16
CA PRO A 31 -3.44 3.28 4.60
C PRO A 31 -3.87 4.11 3.38
N THR A 32 -5.01 4.79 3.51
CA THR A 32 -5.47 5.76 2.51
C THR A 32 -4.48 6.94 2.45
N PRO A 33 -4.03 7.38 1.26
CA PRO A 33 -3.19 8.56 1.12
C PRO A 33 -3.85 9.83 1.67
N VAL A 34 -3.08 10.62 2.43
CA VAL A 34 -3.51 11.89 3.03
C VAL A 34 -2.52 12.98 2.65
N ALA A 35 -3.04 14.11 2.14
CA ALA A 35 -2.24 15.26 1.80
C ALA A 35 -1.44 15.75 3.02
N THR A 36 -0.12 15.76 2.90
CA THR A 36 0.79 16.07 4.02
C THR A 36 1.69 17.25 3.70
N SER A 37 2.00 17.50 2.42
CA SER A 37 2.78 18.67 2.03
C SER A 37 2.31 19.27 0.71
N VAL A 38 2.51 20.57 0.57
CA VAL A 38 2.26 21.33 -0.65
C VAL A 38 3.52 22.12 -0.99
N THR A 39 3.97 22.04 -2.23
CA THR A 39 5.09 22.84 -2.75
C THR A 39 4.59 23.73 -3.86
N VAL A 40 4.91 25.02 -3.80
CA VAL A 40 4.54 26.02 -4.82
C VAL A 40 5.80 26.51 -5.53
N SER A 41 5.72 26.65 -6.85
CA SER A 41 6.80 27.20 -7.67
C SER A 41 6.25 28.11 -8.78
N PRO A 42 6.98 29.16 -9.20
CA PRO A 42 8.27 29.62 -8.65
C PRO A 42 8.15 30.26 -7.26
N THR A 43 9.25 30.32 -6.49
CA THR A 43 9.30 31.01 -5.18
C THR A 43 9.55 32.51 -5.30
N SER A 44 10.06 32.95 -6.45
CA SER A 44 10.33 34.35 -6.77
C SER A 44 9.79 34.65 -8.16
N LEU A 45 9.11 35.78 -8.29
CA LEU A 45 8.54 36.26 -9.55
C LEU A 45 9.07 37.65 -9.85
N LEU A 46 9.29 37.93 -11.13
CA LEU A 46 9.66 39.24 -11.63
C LEU A 46 8.62 39.66 -12.67
N PHE A 47 8.23 40.93 -12.61
CA PHE A 47 7.30 41.56 -13.54
C PHE A 47 8.02 42.79 -14.08
N ALA A 48 8.23 42.85 -15.39
CA ALA A 48 8.98 43.91 -16.04
C ALA A 48 8.09 45.10 -16.40
N SER A 49 6.79 44.87 -16.56
CA SER A 49 5.82 45.87 -16.98
C SER A 49 4.46 45.71 -16.30
N LEU A 50 3.65 46.77 -16.34
CA LEU A 50 2.28 46.73 -15.83
C LEU A 50 1.43 45.83 -16.72
N GLY A 51 0.72 44.88 -16.10
CA GLY A 51 -0.09 43.89 -16.80
C GLY A 51 0.62 42.56 -17.08
N ASP A 52 1.92 42.45 -16.75
CA ASP A 52 2.62 41.17 -16.80
C ASP A 52 1.94 40.17 -15.85
N SER A 53 1.88 38.91 -16.29
CA SER A 53 1.30 37.81 -15.54
C SER A 53 2.30 36.66 -15.47
N GLN A 54 2.37 36.01 -14.30
CA GLN A 54 3.25 34.87 -14.07
C GLN A 54 2.43 33.65 -13.63
N GLN A 55 2.85 32.47 -14.07
CA GLN A 55 2.21 31.22 -13.68
C GLN A 55 2.80 30.69 -12.38
N LEU A 56 1.92 30.30 -11.45
CA LEU A 56 2.26 29.50 -10.29
C LEU A 56 1.76 28.07 -10.47
N SER A 57 2.51 27.11 -9.97
CA SER A 57 2.11 25.70 -9.91
C SER A 57 2.21 25.20 -8.48
N ALA A 58 1.29 24.32 -8.09
CA ALA A 58 1.30 23.67 -6.78
C ALA A 58 1.36 22.15 -6.97
N THR A 59 2.22 21.50 -6.19
CA THR A 59 2.31 20.03 -6.10
C THR A 59 1.94 19.60 -4.70
N VAL A 60 0.94 18.72 -4.58
CA VAL A 60 0.52 18.13 -3.30
C VAL A 60 1.11 16.73 -3.19
N LYS A 61 1.70 16.40 -2.05
CA LYS A 61 2.21 15.06 -1.75
C LYS A 61 1.56 14.47 -0.51
N ASP A 62 1.43 13.14 -0.52
CA ASP A 62 0.92 12.37 0.61
C ASP A 62 1.99 12.12 1.69
N GLN A 63 1.63 11.38 2.74
CA GLN A 63 2.52 11.01 3.84
C GLN A 63 3.71 10.14 3.42
N ASN A 64 3.64 9.52 2.24
CA ASN A 64 4.70 8.68 1.67
C ASN A 64 5.55 9.46 0.64
N GLY A 65 5.28 10.75 0.43
CA GLY A 65 5.96 11.60 -0.55
C GLY A 65 5.52 11.39 -1.99
N ALA A 66 4.46 10.60 -2.23
CA ALA A 66 3.89 10.39 -3.55
C ALA A 66 3.03 11.59 -3.96
N THR A 67 3.07 11.96 -5.24
CA THR A 67 2.27 13.06 -5.77
C THR A 67 0.79 12.69 -5.81
N MET A 68 -0.07 13.55 -5.25
CA MET A 68 -1.51 13.40 -5.28
C MET A 68 -2.10 14.16 -6.48
N ALA A 69 -2.22 13.50 -7.64
CA ALA A 69 -2.65 14.12 -8.89
C ALA A 69 -4.09 14.68 -8.87
N SER A 70 -4.96 14.15 -8.01
CA SER A 70 -6.37 14.58 -7.88
C SER A 70 -6.60 15.54 -6.71
N ALA A 71 -5.53 16.05 -6.08
CA ALA A 71 -5.67 17.04 -5.01
C ALA A 71 -6.21 18.36 -5.58
N THR A 72 -7.26 18.90 -4.96
CA THR A 72 -7.79 20.22 -5.29
C THR A 72 -6.99 21.30 -4.56
N VAL A 73 -6.52 22.30 -5.28
CA VAL A 73 -5.80 23.45 -4.73
C VAL A 73 -6.63 24.71 -4.93
N THR A 74 -6.96 25.41 -3.85
CA THR A 74 -7.66 26.70 -3.88
C THR A 74 -6.66 27.83 -3.70
N TRP A 75 -6.68 28.80 -4.61
CA TRP A 75 -5.79 29.96 -4.59
C TRP A 75 -6.49 31.20 -4.02
N THR A 76 -5.72 32.05 -3.35
CA THR A 76 -6.13 33.36 -2.85
C THR A 76 -4.94 34.33 -2.92
N THR A 77 -5.19 35.64 -2.88
CA THR A 77 -4.20 36.71 -3.03
C THR A 77 -4.01 37.49 -1.74
#